data_AF-A0A968SZN0-F1
#
_entry.id   AF-A0A968SZN0-F1
#
_cell.length_a   1.000
_cell.length_b   1.000
_cell.length_c   1.000
_cell.angle_alpha   90.00
_cell.angle_beta   90.00
_cell.angle_gamma   90.00
#
_symmetry.space_group_name_H-M   'P 1'
#
loop_
_entity.id
_entity.type
_entity.pdbx_description
1 polymer ?
#
loop_
_entity_poly.entity_id
_entity_poly.type
_entity_poly.pdbx_seq_one_letter_code
_entity_poly.pdbx_strand_id
1 'polypeptide(L)' 'KTIVKAAGHEVLFLPTYSPDLNDIEHDFALLKRARMYADSEKTLDDIVRDYCS' A
#
# COMPACT_ATOMS: atom_id res chain seq x y z
N LYS A 1 21.31 -0.53 1.73
CA LYS A 1 21.58 0.31 0.53
C LYS A 1 22.22 -0.47 -0.62
N THR A 2 23.07 -1.45 -0.35
CA THR A 2 23.82 -2.20 -1.36
C THR A 2 22.92 -2.97 -2.33
N ILE A 3 21.88 -3.66 -1.84
CA ILE A 3 20.94 -4.40 -2.71
C ILE A 3 20.11 -3.46 -3.60
N VAL A 4 19.58 -2.37 -3.03
CA VAL A 4 18.75 -1.39 -3.75
C VAL A 4 19.55 -0.75 -4.90
N LYS A 5 20.79 -0.31 -4.62
CA LYS A 5 21.67 0.25 -5.65
C LYS A 5 22.11 -0.78 -6.69
N ALA A 6 22.41 -2.02 -6.28
CA ALA A 6 22.79 -3.09 -7.20
C ALA A 6 21.66 -3.45 -8.17
N ALA A 7 20.41 -3.30 -7.75
CA ALA A 7 19.23 -3.46 -8.60
C ALA A 7 18.89 -2.22 -9.45
N GLY A 8 19.70 -1.16 -9.40
CA GLY A 8 19.46 0.07 -10.17
C GLY A 8 18.40 1.00 -9.59
N HIS A 9 18.00 0.81 -8.32
CA HIS A 9 17.01 1.63 -7.64
C HIS A 9 17.65 2.66 -6.70
N GLU A 10 16.90 3.71 -6.39
CA GLU A 10 17.25 4.72 -5.40
C GLU A 10 16.32 4.64 -4.18
N VAL A 11 16.89 4.87 -2.98
CA VAL A 11 16.11 4.96 -1.74
C VAL A 11 15.73 6.42 -1.52
N LEU A 12 14.43 6.72 -1.60
CA LEU A 12 13.91 8.04 -1.26
C LEU A 12 13.95 8.26 0.25
N PHE A 13 14.22 9.50 0.66
CA PHE A 13 14.22 9.89 2.06
C PHE A 13 12.78 10.05 2.57
N LEU A 14 12.46 9.39 3.68
CA LEU A 14 11.22 9.57 4.42
C LEU A 14 11.58 9.92 5.87
N PRO A 15 11.13 11.06 6.40
CA PRO A 15 11.39 11.42 7.79
C PRO A 15 10.73 10.43 8.78
N THR A 16 11.35 10.26 9.95
CA THR A 16 10.82 9.38 11.00
C THR A 16 9.44 9.87 11.46
N TYR A 17 8.51 8.94 11.69
CA TYR A 17 7.13 9.23 12.11
C TYR A 17 6.36 10.14 11.14
N SER A 18 6.69 10.10 9.85
CA SER A 18 5.94 10.81 8.80
C SER A 18 5.15 9.85 7.90
N PRO A 19 4.19 9.09 8.45
CA PRO A 19 3.35 8.19 7.65
C PRO A 19 2.58 8.97 6.58
N ASP A 20 2.17 10.22 6.87
CA ASP A 20 1.45 11.08 5.94
C ASP A 20 2.24 11.40 4.66
N LEU A 21 3.57 11.25 4.69
CA LEU A 21 4.45 11.47 3.53
C LEU A 21 4.72 10.17 2.73
N ASN A 22 4.13 9.05 3.13
CA ASN A 22 4.25 7.78 2.45
C ASN A 22 2.91 7.44 1.77
N ASP A 23 2.87 7.54 0.45
CA ASP A 23 1.64 7.41 -0.35
C ASP A 23 0.88 6.10 -0.07
N ILE A 24 1.60 5.01 0.24
CA ILE A 24 1.00 3.69 0.53
C ILE A 24 0.04 3.71 1.74
N GLU A 25 0.17 4.66 2.67
CA GLU A 25 -0.73 4.79 3.81
C GLU A 25 -2.16 5.11 3.37
N HIS A 26 -2.32 5.91 2.30
CA HIS A 26 -3.62 6.23 1.71
C HIS A 26 -4.23 4.98 1.07
N ASP A 27 -3.44 4.19 0.35
CA ASP A 27 -3.86 2.95 -0.27
C ASP A 27 -4.37 1.96 0.79
N PHE A 28 -3.63 1.80 1.89
CA PHE A 28 -4.07 0.94 2.99
C PHE A 28 -5.32 1.47 3.70
N ALA A 29 -5.48 2.79 3.84
CA ALA A 29 -6.71 3.37 4.39
C ALA A 29 -7.93 3.02 3.53
N LEU A 30 -7.81 3.15 2.20
CA LEU A 30 -8.86 2.80 1.25
C LEU A 30 -9.15 1.30 1.24
N LEU A 31 -8.14 0.45 1.22
CA LEU A 31 -8.29 -1.01 1.26
C LEU A 31 -8.97 -1.48 2.56
N LYS A 32 -8.59 -0.92 3.71
CA LYS A 32 -9.25 -1.22 4.99
C LYS A 32 -10.72 -0.83 4.96
N ARG A 33 -11.05 0.34 4.41
CA ARG A 33 -12.43 0.79 4.25
C ARG A 33 -13.21 -0.11 3.30
N ALA A 34 -12.63 -0.49 2.17
CA ALA A 34 -13.23 -1.40 1.20
C ALA A 34 -13.56 -2.75 1.84
N ARG A 35 -12.61 -3.31 2.60
CA ARG A 35 -12.82 -4.55 3.36
C ARG A 35 -13.92 -4.43 4.42
N MET A 36 -13.96 -3.32 5.15
CA MET A 36 -14.95 -3.10 6.22
C MET A 36 -16.39 -3.11 5.70
N TYR A 37 -16.61 -2.67 4.46
CA TYR A 37 -17.92 -2.62 3.82
C TYR A 37 -18.10 -3.67 2.72
N ALA A 38 -17.17 -4.62 2.61
CA ALA A 38 -17.27 -5.70 1.64
C ALA A 38 -18.37 -6.70 2.07
N ASP A 39 -18.99 -7.33 1.07
CA ASP A 39 -19.87 -8.48 1.30
C ASP A 39 -19.09 -9.62 1.99
N SER A 40 -19.76 -10.44 2.81
CA SER A 40 -19.13 -11.53 3.56
C SER A 40 -18.51 -12.59 2.65
N GLU A 41 -19.04 -12.74 1.43
CA GLU A 41 -18.54 -13.66 0.42
C GLU A 41 -17.34 -13.10 -0.35
N LYS A 42 -17.06 -11.80 -0.23
CA LYS A 42 -15.99 -11.15 -0.97
C LYS A 42 -14.65 -11.45 -0.31
N THR A 43 -13.74 -12.05 -1.09
CA THR A 43 -12.42 -12.41 -0.57
C THR A 43 -11.49 -11.19 -0.51
N LEU A 44 -10.37 -11.33 0.19
CA LEU A 44 -9.33 -10.29 0.18
C LEU A 44 -8.73 -10.10 -1.21
N ASP A 45 -8.58 -11.18 -1.99
CA ASP A 45 -8.06 -11.10 -3.35
C ASP A 45 -9.01 -10.31 -4.26
N ASP A 46 -10.32 -10.47 -4.08
CA ASP A 46 -11.32 -9.69 -4.82
C ASP A 46 -11.26 -8.20 -4.43
N ILE A 47 -11.10 -7.89 -3.14
CA ILE A 47 -10.97 -6.50 -2.66
C ILE A 47 -9.71 -5.82 -3.23
N VAL A 48 -8.57 -6.53 -3.22
CA VAL A 48 -7.30 -6.00 -3.76
C VAL A 48 -7.39 -5.85 -5.28
N ARG A 49 -7.99 -6.82 -5.97
CA ARG A 49 -8.19 -6.77 -7.42
C ARG A 49 -9.03 -5.56 -7.85
N ASP A 50 -10.15 -5.33 -7.18
CA ASP A 50 -11.05 -4.21 -7.48
C ASP A 50 -10.42 -2.85 -7.16
N TYR A 51 -9.48 -2.80 -6.23
CA TYR A 51 -8.74 -1.58 -5.92
C TYR A 51 -7.66 -1.27 -6.97
N CYS A 52 -7.04 -2.31 -7.55
CA CYS A 52 -6.00 -2.18 -8.56
C CYS A 52 -6.51 -2.04 -10.00
N SER A 53 -7.81 -2.21 -10.24
CA SER A 53 -8.47 -2.07 -11.55
C SER A 53 -8.81 -0.62 -11.88
#